data_AF-A0A838EDS6-F1
#
_entry.id   AF-A0A838EDS6-F1
#
_cell.length_a   1.000
_cell.length_b   1.000
_cell.length_c   1.000
_cell.angle_alpha   90.00
_cell.angle_beta   90.00
_cell.angle_gamma   90.00
#
_symmetry.space_group_name_H-M   'P 1'
#
loop_
_entity.id
_entity.type
_entity.pdbx_description
1 polymer ?
#
loop_
_entity_poly.entity_id
_entity_poly.type
_entity_poly.pdbx_seq_one_letter_code
_entity_poly.pdbx_strand_id
1 'polypeptide(L)'
;MLPEDEEEEKPKPMTTAEAGRKGGSTVRDKYGEDYYRRIGKKGGTTLKEQRGSEYYREIAQKGGQANVEKYGPDHFSEMGKKGGNTTKQRQDPDFYSRIGKLGGAAKRQKKST
;
A
#
# COMPACT_ATOMS: atom_id res chain seq x y z
N MET A 1 26.37 21.25 -49.90
CA MET A 1 26.19 20.47 -48.66
C MET A 1 25.29 21.29 -47.76
N LEU A 2 23.97 21.02 -47.77
CA LEU A 2 23.04 21.61 -46.82
C LEU A 2 23.11 20.77 -45.54
N PRO A 3 23.11 21.36 -44.33
CA PRO A 3 23.05 20.59 -43.09
C PRO A 3 21.69 19.89 -43.02
N GLU A 4 21.74 18.57 -42.80
CA GLU A 4 20.56 17.73 -42.65
C GLU A 4 19.83 18.11 -41.35
N ASP A 5 18.51 18.18 -41.44
CA ASP A 5 17.59 18.53 -40.36
C ASP A 5 17.92 17.74 -39.08
N GLU A 6 18.36 18.45 -38.04
CA GLU A 6 18.30 17.94 -36.66
C GLU A 6 16.81 17.80 -36.33
N GLU A 7 16.25 16.60 -36.53
CA GLU A 7 14.92 16.26 -36.03
C GLU A 7 14.92 16.44 -34.51
N GLU A 8 14.36 17.56 -34.09
CA GLU A 8 14.11 17.91 -32.69
C GLU A 8 13.21 16.82 -32.08
N GLU A 9 13.81 15.87 -31.36
CA GLU A 9 13.11 14.73 -30.77
C GLU A 9 12.11 15.23 -29.71
N LYS A 10 10.87 15.50 -30.13
CA LYS A 10 9.84 16.02 -29.23
C LYS A 10 9.57 15.02 -28.12
N PRO A 11 9.51 15.46 -26.84
CA PRO A 11 9.32 14.55 -25.73
C PRO A 11 8.00 13.81 -25.88
N LYS A 12 8.05 12.48 -25.89
CA LYS A 12 6.87 11.63 -25.96
C LYS A 12 5.89 12.01 -24.84
N PRO A 13 4.58 12.13 -25.14
CA PRO A 13 3.59 12.45 -24.11
C PRO A 13 3.57 11.34 -23.06
N MET A 14 3.84 11.72 -21.80
CA MET A 14 3.82 10.81 -20.65
C MET A 14 2.48 10.87 -19.93
N THR A 15 2.08 9.75 -19.32
CA THR A 15 0.88 9.72 -18.46
C THR A 15 1.12 10.50 -17.17
N THR A 16 0.04 10.91 -16.49
CA THR A 16 0.11 11.56 -15.18
C THR A 16 0.79 10.68 -14.13
N ALA A 17 0.57 9.37 -14.20
CA ALA A 17 1.23 8.39 -13.33
C ALA A 17 2.75 8.35 -13.57
N GLU A 18 3.17 8.35 -14.84
CA GLU A 18 4.60 8.38 -15.21
C GLU A 18 5.27 9.68 -14.80
N ALA A 19 4.59 10.81 -15.00
CA ALA A 19 5.05 12.13 -14.58
C ALA A 19 5.23 12.18 -13.05
N GLY A 20 4.25 11.67 -12.29
CA GLY A 20 4.32 11.60 -10.83
C GLY A 20 5.48 10.73 -10.32
N ARG A 21 5.65 9.54 -10.91
CA ARG A 21 6.77 8.64 -10.59
C ARG A 21 8.12 9.27 -10.91
N LYS A 22 8.25 9.88 -12.09
CA LYS A 22 9.48 10.56 -12.52
C LYS A 22 9.81 11.72 -11.59
N GLY A 23 8.84 12.58 -11.28
CA GLY A 23 9.02 13.71 -10.36
C GLY A 23 9.44 13.26 -8.95
N GLY A 24 8.80 12.22 -8.40
CA GLY A 24 9.18 11.65 -7.12
C GLY A 24 10.60 11.09 -7.10
N SER A 25 11.00 10.39 -8.18
CA SER A 25 12.35 9.85 -8.34
C SER A 25 13.38 10.97 -8.41
N THR A 26 13.15 12.01 -9.23
CA THR A 26 14.03 13.17 -9.33
C THR A 26 14.23 13.86 -7.97
N VAL A 27 13.18 14.03 -7.18
CA VAL A 27 13.29 14.63 -5.83
C VAL A 27 14.10 13.74 -4.90
N ARG A 28 13.85 12.42 -4.91
CA ARG A 28 14.63 11.47 -4.11
C ARG A 28 16.10 11.48 -4.50
N ASP A 29 16.41 11.49 -5.79
CA ASP A 29 17.78 11.41 -6.27
C ASP A 29 18.53 12.73 -6.01
N LYS A 30 17.83 13.88 -6.08
CA LYS A 30 18.42 15.20 -5.82
C LYS A 30 18.63 15.50 -4.33
N TYR A 31 17.72 15.07 -3.46
CA TYR A 31 17.71 15.48 -2.05
C TYR A 31 17.90 14.32 -1.07
N GLY A 32 17.97 13.08 -1.55
CA GLY A 32 18.15 11.87 -0.76
C GLY A 32 16.83 11.26 -0.26
N GLU A 33 16.95 9.99 0.17
CA GLU A 33 15.81 9.20 0.66
C GLU A 33 15.19 9.82 1.92
N ASP A 34 16.01 10.30 2.86
CA ASP A 34 15.51 10.89 4.11
C ASP A 34 14.69 12.16 3.86
N TYR A 35 15.11 12.99 2.90
CA TYR A 35 14.33 14.15 2.51
C TYR A 35 13.00 13.73 1.89
N TYR A 36 13.03 12.79 0.93
CA TYR A 36 11.83 12.27 0.28
C TYR A 36 10.84 11.67 1.29
N ARG A 37 11.33 10.86 2.23
CA ARG A 37 10.52 10.28 3.32
C ARG A 37 9.93 11.38 4.21
N ARG A 38 10.70 12.42 4.55
CA ARG A 38 10.25 13.52 5.41
C ARG A 38 9.12 14.32 4.76
N ILE A 39 9.24 14.69 3.48
CA ILE A 39 8.20 15.44 2.78
C ILE A 39 6.94 14.60 2.56
N GLY A 40 7.08 13.31 2.27
CA GLY A 40 5.95 12.39 2.14
C GLY A 40 5.20 12.25 3.47
N LYS A 41 5.93 12.08 4.58
CA LYS A 41 5.32 12.04 5.92
C LYS A 41 4.60 13.34 6.25
N LYS A 42 5.22 14.49 5.99
CA LYS A 42 4.60 15.81 6.23
C LYS A 42 3.29 15.95 5.46
N GLY A 43 3.28 15.62 4.16
CA GLY A 43 2.06 15.66 3.34
C GLY A 43 0.95 14.75 3.88
N GLY A 44 1.28 13.52 4.25
CA GLY A 44 0.31 12.59 4.84
C GLY A 44 -0.25 13.08 6.18
N THR A 45 0.60 13.61 7.07
CA THR A 45 0.16 14.14 8.37
C THR A 45 -0.78 15.34 8.18
N THR A 46 -0.42 16.31 7.35
CA THR A 46 -1.29 17.46 7.05
C THR A 46 -2.62 17.02 6.47
N LEU A 47 -2.62 16.04 5.56
CA LEU A 47 -3.85 15.52 4.96
C LEU A 47 -4.73 14.81 6.00
N LYS A 48 -4.13 14.12 6.96
CA LYS A 48 -4.84 13.49 8.10
C LYS A 48 -5.46 14.51 9.03
N GLU A 49 -4.74 15.58 9.34
CA GLU A 49 -5.26 16.68 10.16
C GLU A 49 -6.44 17.39 9.47
N GLN A 50 -6.35 17.60 8.15
CA GLN A 50 -7.38 18.31 7.39
C GLN A 50 -8.63 17.49 7.09
N ARG A 51 -8.47 16.21 6.72
CA ARG A 51 -9.56 15.36 6.20
C ARG A 51 -10.05 14.32 7.21
N GLY A 52 -9.36 14.18 8.34
CA GLY A 52 -9.72 13.23 9.39
C GLY A 52 -9.54 11.77 8.99
N SER A 53 -10.00 10.87 9.87
CA SER A 53 -9.85 9.42 9.70
C SER A 53 -10.72 8.83 8.59
N GLU A 54 -11.87 9.45 8.29
CA GLU A 54 -12.84 8.90 7.34
C GLU A 54 -12.30 8.90 5.90
N TYR A 55 -11.58 9.96 5.54
CA TYR A 55 -10.89 10.05 4.25
C TYR A 55 -9.90 8.89 4.03
N TYR A 56 -9.15 8.50 5.06
CA TYR A 56 -8.23 7.38 4.98
C TYR A 56 -8.94 6.03 4.91
N ARG A 57 -10.09 5.88 5.58
CA ARG A 57 -10.91 4.67 5.45
C ARG A 57 -11.41 4.51 4.03
N GLU A 58 -11.92 5.58 3.42
CA GLU A 58 -12.40 5.55 2.04
C GLU A 58 -11.29 5.18 1.05
N ILE A 59 -10.10 5.79 1.18
CA ILE A 59 -8.95 5.45 0.33
C ILE A 59 -8.51 4.01 0.54
N ALA A 60 -8.43 3.54 1.78
CA ALA A 60 -8.04 2.17 2.09
C ALA A 60 -9.06 1.17 1.50
N GLN A 61 -10.36 1.47 1.59
CA GLN A 61 -11.42 0.65 1.01
C GLN A 61 -11.31 0.59 -0.51
N LYS A 62 -11.16 1.74 -1.19
CA LYS A 62 -10.97 1.79 -2.65
C LYS A 62 -9.73 1.02 -3.08
N GLY A 63 -8.61 1.19 -2.37
CA GLY A 63 -7.38 0.44 -2.64
C GLY A 63 -7.55 -1.06 -2.45
N GLY A 64 -8.25 -1.48 -1.40
CA GLY A 64 -8.58 -2.89 -1.16
C GLY A 64 -9.47 -3.48 -2.24
N GLN A 65 -10.53 -2.77 -2.64
CA GLN A 65 -11.43 -3.20 -3.72
C GLN A 65 -10.70 -3.34 -5.05
N ALA A 66 -9.88 -2.36 -5.43
CA ALA A 66 -9.07 -2.44 -6.65
C ALA A 66 -8.08 -3.62 -6.60
N ASN A 67 -7.55 -3.96 -5.42
CA ASN A 67 -6.68 -5.12 -5.25
C ASN A 67 -7.44 -6.44 -5.45
N VAL A 68 -8.65 -6.54 -4.87
CA VAL A 68 -9.53 -7.71 -5.03
C VAL A 68 -9.95 -7.87 -6.49
N GLU A 69 -10.32 -6.79 -7.17
CA GLU A 69 -10.68 -6.82 -8.59
C GLU A 69 -9.51 -7.28 -9.46
N LYS A 70 -8.29 -6.82 -9.15
CA LYS A 70 -7.10 -7.15 -9.93
C LYS A 70 -6.63 -8.59 -9.77
N TYR A 71 -6.67 -9.14 -8.55
CA TYR A 71 -6.04 -10.44 -8.24
C TYR A 71 -7.03 -11.55 -7.89
N GLY A 72 -8.29 -11.21 -7.63
CA GLY A 72 -9.33 -12.18 -7.27
C GLY A 72 -9.18 -12.79 -5.87
N PRO A 73 -10.18 -13.54 -5.40
CA PRO A 73 -10.23 -14.11 -4.05
C PRO A 73 -9.20 -15.23 -3.82
N ASP A 74 -8.79 -15.95 -4.87
CA ASP A 74 -7.83 -17.04 -4.76
C ASP A 74 -6.44 -16.54 -4.31
N HIS A 75 -6.03 -15.37 -4.80
CA HIS A 75 -4.77 -14.74 -4.39
C HIS A 75 -4.68 -14.50 -2.88
N PHE A 76 -5.76 -13.98 -2.28
CA PHE A 76 -5.81 -13.76 -0.82
C PHE A 76 -5.91 -15.08 -0.05
N SER A 77 -6.58 -16.07 -0.61
CA SER A 77 -6.67 -17.41 -0.01
C SER A 77 -5.29 -18.08 0.04
N GLU A 78 -4.49 -17.97 -1.02
CA GLU A 78 -3.10 -18.44 -1.04
C GLU A 78 -2.21 -17.70 -0.04
N MET A 79 -2.31 -16.37 0.04
CA MET A 79 -1.60 -15.59 1.05
C MET A 79 -1.97 -16.04 2.47
N GLY A 80 -3.26 -16.24 2.74
CA GLY A 80 -3.75 -16.73 4.01
C GLY A 80 -3.19 -18.11 4.36
N LYS A 81 -3.20 -19.05 3.40
CA LYS A 81 -2.60 -20.38 3.56
C LYS A 81 -1.10 -20.29 3.85
N LYS A 82 -0.36 -19.46 3.12
CA LYS A 82 1.08 -19.26 3.32
C LYS A 82 1.40 -18.68 4.70
N GLY A 83 0.66 -17.68 5.14
CA GLY A 83 0.78 -17.10 6.48
C GLY A 83 0.45 -18.11 7.60
N GLY A 84 -0.62 -18.88 7.41
CA GLY A 84 -1.02 -19.96 8.32
C GLY A 84 0.03 -21.05 8.44
N ASN A 85 0.58 -21.52 7.32
CA ASN A 85 1.65 -22.53 7.29
C ASN A 85 2.94 -22.02 7.95
N THR A 86 3.31 -20.76 7.71
CA THR A 86 4.47 -20.13 8.36
C THR A 86 4.29 -20.08 9.88
N THR A 87 3.09 -19.72 10.33
CA THR A 87 2.74 -19.74 11.76
C THR A 87 2.83 -21.14 12.34
N LYS A 88 2.27 -22.13 11.64
CA LYS A 88 2.30 -23.55 12.06
C LYS A 88 3.72 -24.10 12.21
N GLN A 89 4.64 -23.70 11.33
CA GLN A 89 6.03 -24.13 11.41
C GLN A 89 6.79 -23.50 12.58
N ARG A 90 6.38 -22.32 13.03
CA ARG A 90 7.09 -21.54 14.06
C ARG A 90 6.52 -21.68 15.46
N GLN A 91 5.26 -22.09 15.58
CA GLN A 91 4.52 -22.04 16.84
C GLN A 91 4.20 -23.44 17.35
N ASP A 92 4.22 -23.56 18.68
CA ASP A 92 3.85 -24.77 19.41
C ASP A 92 2.31 -24.93 19.52
N PRO A 93 1.75 -26.14 19.75
CA PRO A 93 0.32 -26.33 19.99
C PRO A 93 -0.34 -25.34 20.98
N ASP A 94 0.35 -24.91 22.04
CA ASP A 94 -0.17 -23.95 23.01
C ASP A 94 -0.56 -22.59 22.40
N PHE A 95 0.10 -22.21 21.31
CA PHE A 95 -0.22 -20.99 20.56
C PHE A 95 -1.65 -21.03 20.03
N TYR A 96 -2.07 -22.15 19.44
CA TYR A 96 -3.41 -22.32 18.87
C TYR A 96 -4.49 -22.31 19.94
N SER A 97 -4.23 -22.92 21.09
CA SER A 97 -5.13 -22.86 22.24
C SER A 97 -5.30 -21.44 22.77
N ARG A 98 -4.22 -20.65 22.82
CA ARG A 98 -4.26 -19.24 23.26
C ARG A 98 -5.07 -18.37 22.31
N ILE A 99 -4.79 -18.41 21.00
CA ILE A 99 -5.54 -17.61 20.02
C ILE A 99 -7.00 -18.03 19.92
N GLY A 100 -7.30 -19.33 20.10
CA GLY A 100 -8.67 -19.84 20.15
C GLY A 100 -9.46 -19.28 21.34
N LYS A 101 -8.86 -19.24 22.53
CA LYS A 101 -9.46 -18.62 23.73
C LYS A 101 -9.71 -17.13 23.52
N LEU A 102 -8.74 -16.40 22.96
CA LEU A 102 -8.87 -14.97 22.65
C LEU A 102 -9.99 -14.70 21.65
N GLY A 103 -10.06 -15.46 20.55
CA GLY A 103 -11.13 -15.35 19.56
C GLY A 103 -12.51 -15.66 20.13
N GLY A 104 -12.61 -16.68 20.98
CA GLY A 104 -13.85 -17.03 21.68
C GLY A 104 -14.32 -15.93 22.64
N ALA A 105 -13.39 -15.35 23.41
CA ALA A 105 -13.70 -14.25 24.33
C ALA A 105 -14.21 -12.99 23.59
N ALA A 106 -13.54 -12.62 22.49
CA ALA A 106 -13.95 -11.48 21.66
C ALA A 106 -15.37 -11.65 21.08
N LYS A 107 -15.74 -12.88 20.66
CA LYS A 107 -17.10 -13.19 20.17
C LYS A 107 -18.15 -13.06 21.26
N ARG A 108 -17.82 -13.41 22.51
CA ARG A 108 -18.74 -13.31 23.66
C ARG A 108 -19.00 -11.85 24.03
N GLN A 109 -17.97 -11.01 24.03
CA GLN A 109 -18.12 -9.57 24.30
C GLN A 109 -18.99 -8.84 23.27
N LYS A 110 -18.89 -9.22 21.97
CA LYS A 110 -19.78 -8.70 20.92
C LYS A 110 -21.24 -9.15 21.02
N LYS A 111 -21.53 -10.23 21.76
CA LYS A 111 -22.90 -10.72 21.99
C LYS A 111 -23.55 -10.12 23.24
N SER A 112 -22.76 -9.55 24.14
CA SER A 112 -23.20 -8.95 25.40
C SER A 112 -23.27 -7.42 25.35
N THR A 113 -23.08 -6.83 24.17
CA THR A 113 -23.23 -5.40 23.86
C THR A 113 -24.31 -5.28 22.79
#